data_AF-A0A5C9E4M7-F1
#
_entry.id   AF-A0A5C9E4M7-F1
#
_cell.length_a   1.000
_cell.length_b   1.000
_cell.length_c   1.000
_cell.angle_alpha   90.00
_cell.angle_beta   90.00
_cell.angle_gamma   90.00
#
_symmetry.space_group_name_H-M   'P 1'
#
loop_
_entity.id
_entity.type
_entity.pdbx_description
1 polymer ?
#
loop_
_entity_poly.entity_id
_entity_poly.type
_entity_poly.pdbx_seq_one_letter_code
_entity_poly.pdbx_strand_id
1 'polypeptide(L)' 'MKIDLILNLLILVLGLIIAIAPWTFAPVCVIEMRCWFTRDVETLLGALVAVLGFVGMYRSLGE' A
#
# COMPACT_ATOMS: atom_id res chain seq x y z
N MET A 1 -7.44 -11.32 18.13
CA MET A 1 -8.54 -11.60 17.17
C MET A 1 -9.20 -10.34 16.64
N LYS A 2 -10.06 -9.60 17.38
CA LYS A 2 -10.76 -8.43 16.78
C LYS A 2 -9.84 -7.23 16.49
N ILE A 3 -8.87 -6.96 17.37
CA ILE A 3 -7.90 -5.87 17.19
C ILE A 3 -6.94 -6.17 16.02
N ASP A 4 -6.44 -7.40 15.92
CA ASP A 4 -5.58 -7.85 14.81
C ASP A 4 -6.28 -7.73 13.45
N LEU A 5 -7.56 -8.08 13.38
CA LEU A 5 -8.36 -7.93 12.17
C LEU A 5 -8.49 -6.44 11.75
N ILE A 6 -8.80 -5.57 12.71
CA ILE A 6 -8.91 -4.11 12.48
C ILE A 6 -7.57 -3.53 12.04
N LEU A 7 -6.48 -3.96 12.66
CA LEU A 7 -5.13 -3.49 12.34
C LEU A 7 -4.71 -3.93 10.93
N ASN A 8 -4.95 -5.20 10.56
CA ASN A 8 -4.66 -5.71 9.22
C ASN A 8 -5.52 -5.04 8.14
N LEU A 9 -6.80 -4.77 8.45
CA LEU A 9 -7.69 -4.00 7.56
C LEU A 9 -7.15 -2.57 7.34
N LEU A 10 -6.72 -1.90 8.40
CA LEU A 10 -6.09 -0.58 8.32
C LEU A 10 -4.82 -0.61 7.45
N ILE A 11 -3.95 -1.60 7.65
CA ILE A 11 -2.72 -1.77 6.86
C ILE A 11 -3.05 -2.00 5.39
N LEU A 12 -4.09 -2.78 5.08
CA LEU A 12 -4.55 -3.01 3.72
C LEU A 12 -5.02 -1.71 3.07
N VAL A 13 -5.89 -0.95 3.75
CA VAL A 13 -6.40 0.33 3.26
C VAL A 13 -5.28 1.35 3.07
N LEU A 14 -4.36 1.44 4.04
CA LEU A 14 -3.18 2.31 3.95
C LEU A 14 -2.27 1.94 2.78
N GLY A 15 -1.99 0.65 2.58
CA GLY A 15 -1.20 0.16 1.44
C GLY A 15 -1.83 0.53 0.09
N LEU A 16 -3.16 0.41 -0.01
CA LEU A 16 -3.89 0.79 -1.21
C LEU A 16 -3.81 2.30 -1.49
N ILE A 17 -3.96 3.12 -0.44
CA ILE A 17 -3.83 4.57 -0.54
C ILE A 17 -2.41 4.95 -1.01
N ILE A 18 -1.37 4.35 -0.44
CA ILE A 18 0.03 4.59 -0.81
C ILE A 18 0.28 4.19 -2.28
N ALA A 19 -0.27 3.06 -2.73
CA ALA A 19 -0.11 2.63 -4.12
C ALA A 19 -0.76 3.59 -5.13
N ILE A 20 -1.89 4.22 -4.75
CA ILE A 20 -2.66 5.12 -5.62
C ILE A 20 -2.16 6.58 -5.49
N ALA A 21 -1.55 6.96 -4.37
CA ALA A 21 -1.08 8.31 -4.08
C ALA A 21 -0.24 8.97 -5.19
N PRO A 22 0.75 8.29 -5.80
CA PRO A 22 1.58 8.93 -6.82
C PRO A 22 0.86 9.08 -8.18
N TRP A 23 -0.33 8.49 -8.32
CA TRP A 23 -1.20 8.64 -9.49
C TRP A 23 -2.22 9.77 -9.34
N THR A 24 -2.61 10.13 -8.11
CA THR A 24 -3.76 11.02 -7.85
C THR A 24 -3.44 12.33 -7.12
N PHE A 25 -2.54 12.33 -6.12
CA PHE A 25 -2.39 13.47 -5.21
C PHE A 25 -1.10 14.26 -5.40
N ALA A 26 -0.02 13.58 -5.77
CA ALA A 26 1.28 14.21 -6.01
C ALA A 26 1.91 13.56 -7.25
N PRO A 27 1.61 14.05 -8.47
CA PRO A 27 2.38 13.64 -9.62
C PRO A 27 3.83 14.04 -9.34
N VAL A 28 4.66 13.06 -9.01
CA VAL A 28 6.08 13.23 -8.64
C VAL A 28 6.88 13.86 -9.80
N CYS A 29 6.25 14.03 -10.96
CA CYS A 29 6.76 14.55 -12.21
C CYS A 29 6.63 16.08 -12.31
N VAL A 30 7.42 16.84 -11.55
CA VAL A 30 7.73 18.25 -11.89
C VAL A 30 9.09 18.37 -12.60
N ILE A 31 9.93 17.34 -12.59
CA ILE A 31 11.29 17.37 -13.16
C ILE A 31 11.62 15.99 -13.79
N GLU A 32 11.98 15.96 -15.07
CA GLU A 32 11.75 14.83 -15.99
C GLU A 32 12.63 13.56 -15.83
N MET A 33 13.68 13.53 -14.99
CA MET A 33 14.71 12.47 -15.16
C MET A 33 14.69 11.29 -14.18
N ARG A 34 13.81 11.23 -13.16
CA ARG A 34 13.73 10.08 -12.21
C ARG A 34 12.33 9.68 -11.73
N CYS A 35 11.28 10.34 -12.20
CA CYS A 35 9.96 10.21 -11.60
C CYS A 35 9.30 8.85 -11.86
N TRP A 36 9.57 8.22 -13.01
CA TRP A 36 9.05 6.87 -13.28
C TRP A 36 9.60 5.86 -12.27
N PHE A 37 10.90 5.89 -11.98
CA PHE A 37 11.50 4.97 -11.01
C PHE A 37 10.93 5.16 -9.59
N THR A 38 10.79 6.41 -9.12
CA THR A 38 10.20 6.67 -7.80
C THR A 38 8.72 6.28 -7.77
N ARG A 39 7.97 6.60 -8.82
CA ARG A 39 6.55 6.25 -8.93
C ARG A 39 6.33 4.74 -8.93
N ASP A 40 7.12 3.99 -9.71
CA ASP A 40 7.03 2.53 -9.77
C ASP A 40 7.43 1.89 -8.44
N VAL A 41 8.49 2.38 -7.79
CA VAL A 41 8.92 1.90 -6.48
C VAL A 41 7.85 2.18 -5.41
N GLU A 42 7.27 3.37 -5.38
CA GLU A 42 6.24 3.72 -4.39
C GLU A 42 4.95 2.92 -4.62
N THR A 43 4.55 2.73 -5.88
CA THR A 43 3.41 1.89 -6.24
C THR A 43 3.63 0.43 -5.82
N LEU A 44 4.83 -0.11 -6.08
CA LEU A 44 5.21 -1.47 -5.69
C LEU A 44 5.25 -1.62 -4.16
N LEU A 45 5.78 -0.63 -3.44
CA LEU A 45 5.86 -0.63 -1.99
C LEU A 45 4.45 -0.61 -1.37
N GLY A 46 3.57 0.26 -1.86
CA GLY A 46 2.16 0.30 -1.44
C GLY A 46 1.44 -1.01 -1.71
N ALA A 47 1.65 -1.61 -2.88
CA ALA A 47 1.09 -2.91 -3.23
C ALA A 47 1.58 -4.03 -2.29
N LEU A 48 2.87 -4.06 -1.95
CA LEU A 48 3.42 -5.03 -1.01
C LEU A 48 2.82 -4.89 0.39
N VAL A 49 2.65 -3.66 0.88
CA VAL A 49 1.99 -3.39 2.16
C VAL A 49 0.54 -3.85 2.15
N ALA A 50 -0.19 -3.60 1.05
CA ALA A 50 -1.56 -4.06 0.90
C ALA A 50 -1.67 -5.59 0.91
N VAL A 51 -0.74 -6.28 0.25
CA VAL A 51 -0.65 -7.76 0.25
C VAL A 51 -0.34 -8.28 1.65
N LEU A 52 0.57 -7.66 2.40
CA LEU A 52 0.88 -8.05 3.77
C LEU A 52 -0.33 -7.90 4.70
N GLY A 53 -1.06 -6.79 4.59
CA GLY A 53 -2.32 -6.58 5.33
C GLY A 53 -3.37 -7.63 4.98
N PHE A 54 -3.50 -7.98 3.70
CA PHE A 54 -4.41 -9.04 3.25
C PHE A 54 -4.01 -10.41 3.82
N VAL A 55 -2.75 -10.83 3.66
CA VAL A 55 -2.25 -12.11 4.19
C VAL A 55 -2.39 -12.19 5.71
N GLY A 56 -2.12 -11.09 6.43
CA GLY A 56 -2.34 -11.01 7.88
C GLY A 56 -3.81 -11.17 8.25
N MET A 57 -4.73 -10.59 7.47
CA MET A 57 -6.17 -10.76 7.66
C MET A 57 -6.61 -12.22 7.44
N TYR A 58 -6.09 -12.90 6.41
CA TYR A 58 -6.38 -14.33 6.17
C TYR A 58 -5.85 -15.23 7.27
N ARG A 59 -4.63 -14.98 7.75
CA ARG A 59 -4.08 -15.73 8.89
C ARG A 59 -4.92 -15.55 10.15
N SER A 60 -5.27 -14.30 10.47
CA SER A 60 -6.06 -13.99 11.67
C SER A 60 -7.52 -14.49 11.60
N LEU A 61 -8.01 -14.88 10.42
CA LEU A 61 -9.33 -15.49 10.23
C LEU A 61 -9.29 -17.03 10.30
N GLY A 62 -8.11 -17.62 10.09
CA GLY A 62 -7.88 -19.07 10.11
C GLY A 62 -7.45 -19.64 11.46
N GLU A 63 -7.01 -18.77 12.39
CA GLU A 63 -6.81 -19.07 13.82
C GLU A 63 -8.08 -18.79 14.64
#